data_AF-A0A9E2Y3H7-F1
#
_entry.id   AF-A0A9E2Y3H7-F1
#
_cell.length_a   1.000
_cell.length_b   1.000
_cell.length_c   1.000
_cell.angle_alpha   90.00
_cell.angle_beta   90.00
_cell.angle_gamma   90.00
#
_symmetry.space_group_name_H-M   'P 1'
#
loop_
_entity.id
_entity.type
_entity.pdbx_description
1 polymer ?
#
loop_
_entity_poly.entity_id
_entity_poly.type
_entity_poly.pdbx_seq_one_letter_code
_entity_poly.pdbx_strand_id
1 'polypeptide(L)' 'MMTMLNEVVAEMIGMFVGEKRLTIAVLAVVAMAGSLVDLTGLNPLVGGALLLFGCLVLLIESVCRSARAGVS' A
#
# COMPACT_ATOMS: atom_id res chain seq x y z
N MET A 1 -29.36 9.16 -1.93
CA MET A 1 -28.34 9.34 -3.00
C MET A 1 -26.93 9.49 -2.41
N MET A 2 -26.69 10.42 -1.47
CA MET A 2 -25.40 10.56 -0.77
C MET A 2 -25.02 9.36 0.12
N THR A 3 -26.01 8.56 0.53
CA THR A 3 -25.83 7.37 1.37
C THR A 3 -25.16 6.22 0.63
N MET A 4 -25.52 5.99 -0.63
CA MET A 4 -24.99 4.86 -1.41
C MET A 4 -23.49 5.00 -1.72
N LEU A 5 -23.03 6.20 -2.11
CA LEU A 5 -21.61 6.43 -2.30
C LEU A 5 -20.83 6.27 -1.00
N ASN A 6 -21.38 6.78 0.11
CA ASN A 6 -20.71 6.69 1.41
C ASN A 6 -20.63 5.24 1.91
N GLU A 7 -21.68 4.44 1.69
CA GLU A 7 -21.70 3.02 2.05
C GLU A 7 -20.67 2.22 1.24
N VAL A 8 -20.59 2.44 -0.08
CA VAL A 8 -19.61 1.75 -0.95
C VAL A 8 -18.19 2.17 -0.62
N VAL A 9 -17.96 3.45 -0.31
CA VAL A 9 -16.65 3.94 0.14
C VAL A 9 -16.30 3.31 1.50
N ALA A 10 -17.24 3.21 2.42
CA ALA A 10 -17.03 2.56 3.72
C ALA A 10 -16.77 1.05 3.59
N GLU A 11 -17.43 0.36 2.65
CA GLU A 11 -17.20 -1.05 2.35
C GLU A 11 -15.84 -1.27 1.67
N MET A 12 -15.47 -0.43 0.70
CA MET A 12 -14.12 -0.45 0.12
C MET A 12 -13.05 -0.22 1.18
N ILE A 13 -13.21 0.82 2.01
CA ILE A 13 -12.29 1.09 3.13
C ILE A 13 -12.32 -0.08 4.11
N GLY A 14 -13.48 -0.67 4.40
CA GLY A 14 -13.65 -1.82 5.28
C GLY A 14 -12.96 -3.09 4.77
N MET A 15 -12.96 -3.32 3.46
CA MET A 15 -12.29 -4.45 2.82
C MET A 15 -10.76 -4.22 2.76
N PHE A 16 -10.32 -2.99 2.46
CA PHE A 16 -8.91 -2.59 2.53
C PHE A 16 -8.35 -2.63 3.95
N VAL A 17 -9.15 -2.23 4.94
CA VAL A 17 -8.83 -2.33 6.37
C VAL A 17 -9.06 -3.75 6.88
N GLY A 18 -9.83 -4.61 6.21
CA GLY A 18 -9.90 -6.04 6.49
C GLY A 18 -8.53 -6.69 6.27
N GLU A 19 -7.84 -6.27 5.21
CA GLU A 19 -6.44 -6.59 4.90
C GLU A 19 -5.43 -5.70 5.68
N LYS A 20 -5.66 -5.50 6.99
CA LYS A 20 -4.89 -4.58 7.89
C LYS A 20 -3.38 -4.60 7.65
N ARG A 21 -2.81 -5.80 7.49
CA ARG A 21 -1.35 -5.98 7.32
C ARG A 21 -0.83 -5.39 6.03
N LEU A 22 -1.59 -5.48 4.94
CA LEU A 22 -1.14 -5.00 3.64
C LEU A 22 -1.20 -3.48 3.57
N THR A 23 -2.32 -2.91 4.02
CA THR A 23 -2.52 -1.46 4.06
C THR A 23 -1.47 -0.78 4.94
N ILE A 24 -1.15 -1.36 6.11
CA ILE A 24 -0.06 -0.86 6.97
C ILE A 24 1.30 -0.98 6.30
N ALA A 25 1.59 -2.09 5.61
CA ALA A 25 2.86 -2.27 4.92
C ALA A 25 3.06 -1.25 3.78
N VAL A 26 2.03 -1.01 2.98
CA VAL A 26 2.04 0.00 1.91
C VAL A 26 2.23 1.41 2.49
N LEU A 27 1.46 1.77 3.51
CA LEU A 27 1.62 3.07 4.17
C LEU A 27 3.03 3.26 4.76
N ALA A 28 3.61 2.21 5.35
CA ALA A 28 4.96 2.25 5.90
C ALA A 28 6.03 2.45 4.83
N VAL A 29 5.92 1.77 3.67
CA VAL A 29 6.85 1.94 2.55
C VAL A 29 6.73 3.32 1.93
N VAL A 30 5.51 3.84 1.78
CA VAL A 30 5.29 5.21 1.27
C VAL A 30 5.88 6.25 2.22
N ALA A 31 5.65 6.11 3.53
CA ALA A 31 6.20 7.01 4.55
C ALA A 31 7.73 6.94 4.63
N MET A 32 8.32 5.73 4.55
CA MET A 32 9.77 5.57 4.50
C MET A 32 10.37 6.19 3.25
N ALA A 33 9.82 5.94 2.07
CA ALA A 33 10.38 6.48 0.85
C ALA A 33 10.21 8.01 0.77
N GLY A 34 9.07 8.55 1.20
CA GLY A 34 8.84 9.99 1.31
C GLY A 34 9.84 10.66 2.25
N SER A 35 10.00 10.13 3.47
CA SER A 35 10.98 10.66 4.43
C SER A 35 12.42 10.51 3.93
N LEU A 36 12.75 9.42 3.24
CA LEU A 36 14.10 9.25 2.70
C LEU A 36 14.42 10.26 1.60
N VAL A 37 13.46 10.61 0.75
CA VAL A 37 13.63 11.67 -0.26
C VAL A 37 13.80 13.05 0.38
N ASP A 38 12.95 13.36 1.37
CA ASP A 38 12.93 14.67 2.03
C ASP A 38 14.19 14.89 2.89
N LEU A 39 14.67 13.86 3.59
CA LEU A 39 15.85 13.96 4.46
C LEU A 39 17.19 13.93 3.71
N THR A 40 17.26 13.25 2.56
CA THR A 40 18.56 13.03 1.89
C THR A 40 18.86 14.03 0.78
N GLY A 41 17.86 14.81 0.32
CA GLY A 41 18.02 15.73 -0.81
C GLY A 41 18.50 15.03 -2.10
N LEU A 42 18.41 13.69 -2.13
CA LEU A 42 18.82 12.88 -3.27
C LEU A 42 17.93 13.18 -4.47
N ASN A 43 18.50 12.97 -5.67
CA ASN A 43 17.79 13.13 -6.93
C ASN A 43 16.39 12.50 -6.82
N PRO A 44 15.30 13.25 -7.04
CA PRO A 44 13.92 12.76 -6.84
C PRO A 44 13.60 11.50 -7.66
N LEU A 45 14.38 11.24 -8.71
CA LEU A 45 14.34 10.00 -9.49
C LEU A 45 14.67 8.74 -8.67
N VAL A 46 15.62 8.81 -7.74
CA VAL A 46 16.01 7.70 -6.86
C VAL A 46 14.89 7.41 -5.87
N GLY A 47 14.27 8.46 -5.33
CA GLY A 47 13.07 8.37 -4.51
C GLY A 47 11.89 7.72 -5.22
N GLY A 48 11.61 8.18 -6.43
CA GLY A 48 10.57 7.64 -7.29
C GLY A 48 10.81 6.16 -7.64
N ALA A 49 12.06 5.79 -7.97
CA ALA A 49 12.41 4.39 -8.22
C ALA A 49 12.21 3.53 -6.97
N LEU A 50 12.63 4.00 -5.80
CA LEU A 50 12.47 3.28 -4.54
C LEU A 50 10.98 3.10 -4.17
N LEU A 51 10.15 4.11 -4.39
CA LEU A 51 8.69 4.00 -4.25
C LEU A 51 8.10 2.99 -5.23
N LEU A 52 8.50 3.04 -6.50
CA LEU A 52 7.97 2.16 -7.53
C LEU A 52 8.30 0.70 -7.19
N PHE A 53 9.58 0.38 -6.98
CA PHE A 53 10.01 -0.97 -6.67
C PHE A 53 9.51 -1.43 -5.30
N GLY A 54 9.50 -0.56 -4.28
CA GLY A 54 8.97 -0.88 -2.96
C GLY A 54 7.48 -1.21 -2.99
N CYS A 55 6.69 -0.45 -3.75
CA CYS A 55 5.27 -0.72 -3.94
C CYS A 55 5.05 -2.02 -4.71
N LEU A 56 5.86 -2.29 -5.74
CA LEU A 56 5.77 -3.51 -6.53
C LEU A 56 6.06 -4.77 -5.71
N VAL A 57 7.10 -4.73 -4.87
CA VAL A 57 7.44 -5.84 -3.96
C VAL A 57 6.32 -6.10 -2.97
N LEU A 58 5.73 -5.05 -2.38
CA LEU A 58 4.59 -5.20 -1.48
C LEU A 58 3.35 -5.79 -2.15
N LEU A 59 3.08 -5.40 -3.40
CA LEU A 59 1.99 -6.00 -4.18
C LEU A 59 2.25 -7.49 -4.44
N ILE A 60 3.48 -7.86 -4.82
CA ILE A 60 3.83 -9.27 -5.06
C ILE A 60 3.70 -10.08 -3.77
N GLU A 61 4.22 -9.57 -2.65
CA GLU A 61 4.07 -10.20 -1.33
C GLU A 61 2.59 -10.33 -0.93
N SER A 62 1.75 -9.33 -1.23
CA SER A 62 0.30 -9.40 -1.03
C SER A 62 -0.30 -10.60 -1.75
N VAL A 63 -0.08 -10.65 -3.07
CA VAL A 63 -0.68 -11.64 -3.96
C VAL A 63 -0.16 -13.03 -3.61
N CYS A 64 1.15 -13.17 -3.38
CA CYS A 64 1.75 -14.44 -2.98
C CYS A 64 1.25 -14.90 -1.61
N ARG A 65 1.05 -14.00 -0.64
CA ARG A 65 0.51 -14.36 0.67
C ARG A 65 -0.97 -14.73 0.59
N SER A 66 -1.76 -13.99 -0.17
CA SER A 66 -3.18 -14.28 -0.39
C SER A 66 -3.36 -15.62 -1.11
N ALA A 67 -2.56 -15.89 -2.13
CA ALA A 67 -2.51 -17.19 -2.82
C ALA A 67 -2.11 -18.33 -1.88
N ARG A 68 -1.19 -18.10 -0.94
CA ARG A 68 -0.78 -19.09 0.06
C ARG A 68 -1.82 -19.31 1.16
N ALA A 69 -2.61 -18.29 1.49
CA ALA A 69 -3.69 -18.37 2.48
C ALA A 69 -4.94 -19.07 1.94
N GLY A 70 -5.17 -19.06 0.63
CA GLY A 70 -6.28 -19.76 -0.05
C GLY A 70 -6.06 -21.26 -0.32
N VAL A 71 -4.92 -21.83 0.10
CA VAL A 71 -4.63 -23.27 0.06
C VAL A 71 -4.69 -23.84 1.48
N SER A 72 -5.86 -23.78 2.09
CA SER A 72 -6.25 -24.55 3.29
C SER A 72 -7.73 -24.84 3.25
#